data_AF-A0A0G1B614-F1
#
_entry.id   AF-A0A0G1B614-F1
#
_cell.length_a   1.000
_cell.length_b   1.000
_cell.length_c   1.000
_cell.angle_alpha   90.00
_cell.angle_beta   90.00
_cell.angle_gamma   90.00
#
_symmetry.space_group_name_H-M   'P 1'
#
loop_
_entity.id
_entity.type
_entity.pdbx_description
1 polymer ?
#
loop_
_entity_poly.entity_id
_entity_poly.type
_entity_poly.pdbx_seq_one_letter_code
_entity_poly.pdbx_strand_id
1 'polypeptide(L)'
;MAIAMFGYKLEASVSRDVQVIGRIVDGCAKRSNEKVILMTFIKTILPDLIQKVESLSMSSDQIDQTNRETVINFYLSELKLRKNSHFSVYDDLVFKLIEQDGDLSARKYIQSLKAQKLGIEVPLTFPSQRKRADAIVMGKLRSDIDKDEVITYLRRQELDREIRQISQDMFYAINNGLVGSEILKYLGVMYDLRFLETASSTNELKMKRFILRSLKEGITLNLVHVKCLRFSYPKGISLKLITHLGSTKIEDRFGGIFTTTDESKLFENLKHLTAIFEKNGIGITPLVMVADNDLLDNFPQNMDDIIPVSNINRAQTDTNLYIEELKKKSSGVEIKRLTEILEEKGLANRYNDIRMLVLISLRRGDPRFITEKVIEDMINYRFERDKALFEKVTRVISRERIYQKMASVIALQVLEKDGLFLVTNSHGNENKLVAGGKIPIFFTDLCEEKKVFENVEL
;
A
#
# COMPACT_ATOMS: atom_id res chain seq x y z
N MET A 1 18.97 13.05 36.43
CA MET A 1 20.44 13.31 36.37
C MET A 1 21.17 12.45 35.34
N ALA A 2 20.79 11.19 35.09
CA ALA A 2 21.45 10.34 34.09
C ALA A 2 21.16 10.74 32.63
N ILE A 3 19.90 11.03 32.26
CA ILE A 3 19.58 11.51 30.89
C ILE A 3 19.97 12.99 30.69
N ALA A 4 19.88 13.80 31.75
CA ALA A 4 20.35 15.20 31.73
C ALA A 4 21.88 15.34 31.55
N MET A 5 22.68 14.30 31.86
CA MET A 5 24.12 14.27 31.62
C MET A 5 24.50 14.01 30.15
N PHE A 6 23.54 13.66 29.27
CA PHE A 6 23.83 13.30 27.87
C PHE A 6 23.33 14.33 26.83
N GLY A 7 23.06 15.57 27.22
CA GLY A 7 22.90 16.67 26.25
C GLY A 7 21.72 16.51 25.28
N TYR A 8 20.74 15.67 25.56
CA TYR A 8 19.48 15.64 24.83
C TYR A 8 18.46 16.57 25.50
N LYS A 9 18.75 17.87 25.57
CA LYS A 9 17.68 18.85 25.57
C LYS A 9 17.20 18.98 24.13
N LEU A 10 15.94 18.64 23.90
CA LEU A 10 15.21 18.85 22.65
C LEU A 10 15.01 20.36 22.45
N GLU A 11 15.92 21.00 21.71
CA GLU A 11 15.72 22.36 21.18
C GLU A 11 15.30 22.30 19.70
N ALA A 12 14.19 22.98 19.41
CA ALA A 12 13.62 23.53 18.16
C ALA A 12 13.74 22.78 16.80
N SER A 13 12.65 22.87 16.03
CA SER A 13 12.06 21.84 15.17
C SER A 13 12.23 22.01 13.64
N VAL A 14 13.41 22.39 13.15
CA VAL A 14 13.69 22.35 11.69
C VAL A 14 15.14 21.96 11.39
N SER A 15 16.09 22.48 12.19
CA SER A 15 17.53 22.16 12.06
C SER A 15 17.84 20.69 12.39
N ARG A 16 17.08 20.07 13.31
CA ARG A 16 17.23 18.65 13.67
C ARG A 16 16.80 17.70 12.58
N ASP A 17 15.70 17.99 11.88
CA ASP A 17 15.19 17.08 10.85
C ASP A 17 16.16 17.00 9.68
N VAL A 18 16.77 18.13 9.30
CA VAL A 18 17.84 18.15 8.28
C VAL A 18 19.07 17.34 8.71
N GLN A 19 19.46 17.40 9.99
CA GLN A 19 20.59 16.60 10.51
C GLN A 19 20.26 15.10 10.60
N VAL A 20 19.03 14.76 11.02
CA VAL A 20 18.55 13.37 11.09
C VAL A 20 18.44 12.78 9.69
N ILE A 21 17.86 13.52 8.75
CA ILE A 21 17.79 13.13 7.33
C ILE A 21 19.18 12.99 6.73
N GLY A 22 20.10 13.92 7.02
CA GLY A 22 21.49 13.80 6.58
C GLY A 22 22.13 12.48 7.02
N ARG A 23 21.93 12.08 8.28
CA ARG A 23 22.41 10.78 8.79
C ARG A 23 21.73 9.58 8.12
N ILE A 24 20.43 9.67 7.86
CA ILE A 24 19.70 8.61 7.15
C ILE A 24 20.22 8.47 5.71
N VAL A 25 20.40 9.59 5.01
CA VAL A 25 20.96 9.65 3.65
C VAL A 25 22.37 9.07 3.62
N ASP A 26 23.22 9.39 4.60
CA ASP A 26 24.55 8.81 4.75
C ASP A 26 24.53 7.30 4.96
N GLY A 27 23.49 6.78 5.60
CA GLY A 27 23.25 5.34 5.77
C GLY A 27 22.68 4.64 4.53
N CYS A 28 22.01 5.38 3.63
CA CYS A 28 21.36 4.83 2.45
C CYS A 28 22.23 4.89 1.19
N ALA A 29 23.02 5.95 1.02
CA ALA A 29 23.82 6.19 -0.18
C ALA A 29 25.32 6.25 0.15
N LYS A 30 26.15 5.56 -0.65
CA LYS A 30 27.59 5.45 -0.38
C LYS A 30 28.39 6.52 -1.12
N ARG A 31 28.06 6.78 -2.39
CA ARG A 31 28.83 7.73 -3.23
C ARG A 31 28.31 9.15 -3.06
N SER A 32 29.21 10.14 -3.17
CA SER A 32 28.86 11.55 -2.98
C SER A 32 27.79 12.05 -3.95
N ASN A 33 27.80 11.60 -5.20
CA ASN A 33 26.78 11.95 -6.19
C ASN A 33 25.40 11.36 -5.86
N GLU A 34 25.33 10.11 -5.38
CA GLU A 34 24.08 9.45 -4.93
C GLU A 34 23.48 10.22 -3.75
N LYS A 35 24.31 10.62 -2.78
CA LYS A 35 23.89 11.43 -1.63
C LYS A 35 23.31 12.77 -2.06
N VAL A 36 23.94 13.45 -3.02
CA VAL A 36 23.46 14.73 -3.55
C VAL A 36 22.09 14.56 -4.21
N ILE A 37 21.91 13.55 -5.06
CA ILE A 37 20.62 13.30 -5.72
C ILE A 37 19.53 13.01 -4.68
N LEU A 38 19.78 12.08 -3.76
CA LEU A 38 18.82 11.68 -2.74
C LEU A 38 18.43 12.86 -1.84
N MET A 39 19.41 13.63 -1.36
CA MET A 39 19.17 14.81 -0.54
C MET A 39 18.43 15.90 -1.30
N THR A 40 18.70 16.07 -2.59
CA THR A 40 18.00 17.03 -3.45
C THR A 40 16.52 16.68 -3.54
N PHE A 41 16.21 15.42 -3.82
CA PHE A 41 14.82 14.95 -3.87
C PHE A 41 14.13 15.06 -2.50
N ILE A 42 14.77 14.61 -1.41
CA ILE A 42 14.16 14.69 -0.08
C ILE A 42 13.83 16.13 0.30
N LYS A 43 14.71 17.10 -0.01
CA LYS A 43 14.42 18.53 0.24
C LYS A 43 13.17 19.00 -0.48
N THR A 44 12.91 18.52 -1.70
CA THR A 44 11.73 18.93 -2.46
C THR A 44 10.41 18.40 -1.89
N ILE A 45 10.44 17.23 -1.24
CA ILE A 45 9.24 16.60 -0.66
C ILE A 45 9.19 16.69 0.86
N LEU A 46 10.13 17.40 1.49
CA LEU A 46 10.32 17.38 2.95
C LEU A 46 9.06 17.78 3.73
N PRO A 47 8.35 18.88 3.38
CA PRO A 47 7.13 19.25 4.08
C PRO A 47 6.08 18.13 4.05
N ASP A 48 5.86 17.55 2.86
CA ASP A 48 4.86 16.50 2.64
C ASP A 48 5.25 15.20 3.35
N LEU A 49 6.54 14.86 3.34
CA LEU A 49 7.08 13.68 4.00
C LEU A 49 6.89 13.76 5.52
N ILE A 50 7.16 14.94 6.11
CA ILE A 50 6.91 15.18 7.54
C ILE A 50 5.42 15.04 7.82
N GLN A 51 4.56 15.73 7.07
CA GLN A 51 3.11 15.67 7.27
C GLN A 51 2.56 14.24 7.18
N LYS A 52 3.04 13.46 6.20
CA LYS A 52 2.70 12.03 6.05
C LYS A 52 3.08 11.23 7.28
N VAL A 53 4.35 11.31 7.70
CA VAL A 53 4.87 10.61 8.88
C VAL A 53 4.07 10.99 10.13
N GLU A 54 3.71 12.26 10.28
CA GLU A 54 2.89 12.73 11.40
C GLU A 54 1.46 12.17 11.36
N SER A 55 0.84 12.07 10.19
CA SER A 55 -0.50 11.50 10.03
C SER A 55 -0.57 10.00 10.26
N LEU A 56 0.51 9.27 9.98
CA LEU A 56 0.63 7.82 10.20
C LEU A 56 1.01 7.49 11.65
N SER A 57 1.54 8.47 12.38
CA SER A 57 1.96 8.26 13.76
C SER A 57 0.77 8.17 14.69
N MET A 58 0.82 7.20 15.60
CA MET A 58 -0.22 6.98 16.60
C MET A 58 -0.38 8.22 17.50
N SER A 59 -1.63 8.50 17.90
CA SER A 59 -1.87 9.51 18.93
C SER A 59 -1.37 9.02 20.30
N SER A 60 -1.08 9.94 21.21
CA SER A 60 -0.58 9.62 22.56
C SER A 60 -1.52 8.70 23.36
N ASP A 61 -2.80 8.70 23.03
CA ASP A 61 -3.83 7.85 23.66
C ASP A 61 -3.84 6.41 23.13
N GLN A 62 -3.23 6.17 21.97
CA GLN A 62 -3.15 4.85 21.33
C GLN A 62 -1.87 4.09 21.68
N ILE A 63 -0.90 4.73 22.33
CA ILE A 63 0.37 4.10 22.71
C ILE A 63 0.12 3.03 23.78
N ASP A 64 0.28 1.79 23.39
CA ASP A 64 0.22 0.64 24.28
C ASP A 64 1.59 0.32 24.93
N GLN A 65 1.57 -0.65 25.84
CA GLN A 65 2.77 -1.09 26.54
C GLN A 65 3.79 -1.74 25.59
N THR A 66 3.35 -2.39 24.51
CA THR A 66 4.19 -3.01 23.49
C THR A 66 5.08 -1.99 22.77
N ASN A 67 4.48 -0.88 22.34
CA ASN A 67 5.20 0.22 21.69
C ASN A 67 6.24 0.83 22.64
N ARG A 68 5.87 1.05 23.91
CA ARG A 68 6.79 1.59 24.91
C ARG A 68 7.97 0.65 25.17
N GLU A 69 7.71 -0.65 25.31
CA GLU A 69 8.76 -1.66 25.51
C GLU A 69 9.70 -1.76 24.31
N THR A 70 9.21 -1.58 23.09
CA THR A 70 10.03 -1.53 21.87
C THR A 70 11.04 -0.39 21.93
N VAL A 71 10.61 0.81 22.34
CA VAL A 71 11.48 1.99 22.47
C VAL A 71 12.50 1.81 23.59
N ILE A 72 12.07 1.24 24.73
CA ILE A 72 12.96 0.90 25.85
C ILE A 72 14.05 -0.08 25.38
N ASN A 73 13.69 -1.12 24.64
CA ASN A 73 14.63 -2.12 24.14
C ASN A 73 15.61 -1.53 23.12
N PHE A 74 15.16 -0.60 22.29
CA PHE A 74 16.03 0.15 21.38
C PHE A 74 17.10 0.94 22.16
N TYR A 75 16.68 1.79 23.10
CA TYR A 75 17.63 2.58 23.90
C TYR A 75 18.56 1.71 24.74
N LEU A 76 18.07 0.61 25.29
CA LEU A 76 18.89 -0.37 26.00
C LEU A 76 19.96 -0.97 25.08
N SER A 77 19.60 -1.31 23.86
CA SER A 77 20.53 -1.87 22.87
C SER A 77 21.61 -0.85 22.50
N GLU A 78 21.23 0.41 22.25
CA GLU A 78 22.18 1.50 22.00
C GLU A 78 23.17 1.70 23.16
N LEU A 79 22.69 1.68 24.41
CA LEU A 79 23.54 1.80 25.60
C LEU A 79 24.51 0.62 25.76
N LYS A 80 24.11 -0.58 25.34
CA LYS A 80 24.96 -1.78 25.37
C LYS A 80 25.99 -1.82 24.24
N LEU A 81 25.65 -1.28 23.07
CA LEU A 81 26.53 -1.26 21.90
C LEU A 81 27.61 -0.18 22.00
N ARG A 82 27.27 0.99 22.56
CA ARG A 82 28.24 2.07 22.74
C ARG A 82 29.23 1.71 23.84
N LYS A 83 30.52 1.79 23.52
CA LYS A 83 31.60 1.57 24.49
C LYS A 83 32.11 2.90 25.03
N ASN A 84 32.37 2.91 26.32
CA ASN A 84 33.14 3.95 27.00
C ASN A 84 34.33 3.25 27.66
N SER A 85 35.54 3.48 27.15
CA SER A 85 36.71 2.68 27.52
C SER A 85 36.49 1.18 27.21
N HIS A 86 36.61 0.30 28.20
CA HIS A 86 36.53 -1.16 28.05
C HIS A 86 35.13 -1.75 28.23
N PHE A 87 34.18 -0.97 28.76
CA PHE A 87 32.83 -1.42 29.07
C PHE A 87 31.80 -0.74 28.18
N SER A 88 30.61 -1.34 28.09
CA SER A 88 29.47 -0.65 27.49
C SER A 88 29.05 0.53 28.36
N VAL A 89 28.42 1.54 27.77
CA VAL A 89 27.84 2.66 28.52
C VAL A 89 26.81 2.13 29.53
N TYR A 90 26.08 1.06 29.18
CA TYR A 90 25.17 0.38 30.08
C TYR A 90 25.90 -0.21 31.31
N ASP A 91 26.96 -0.99 31.10
CA ASP A 91 27.73 -1.60 32.19
C ASP A 91 28.38 -0.54 33.09
N ASP A 92 28.86 0.56 32.52
CA ASP A 92 29.39 1.70 33.27
C ASP A 92 28.33 2.33 34.20
N LEU A 93 27.09 2.45 33.74
CA LEU A 93 25.98 2.97 34.56
C LEU A 93 25.66 2.02 35.72
N VAL A 94 25.62 0.72 35.45
CA VAL A 94 25.41 -0.32 36.45
C VAL A 94 26.54 -0.29 37.49
N PHE A 95 27.78 -0.20 37.03
CA PHE A 95 28.95 -0.12 37.91
C PHE A 95 28.95 1.13 38.78
N LYS A 96 28.57 2.29 38.24
CA LYS A 96 28.44 3.53 39.02
C LYS A 96 27.42 3.40 40.16
N LEU A 97 26.30 2.72 39.93
CA LEU A 97 25.30 2.50 40.99
C LEU A 97 25.83 1.59 42.10
N ILE A 98 26.56 0.52 41.74
CA ILE A 98 27.17 -0.38 42.73
C ILE A 98 28.31 0.33 43.48
N GLU A 99 29.07 1.22 42.82
CA GLU A 99 30.09 2.05 43.48
C GLU A 99 29.49 3.00 44.53
N GLN A 100 28.28 3.51 44.28
CA GLN A 100 27.55 4.41 45.19
C GLN A 100 26.90 3.67 46.35
N ASP A 101 26.15 2.61 46.05
CA ASP A 101 25.20 1.98 46.99
C ASP A 101 25.60 0.55 47.41
N GLY A 102 26.61 -0.04 46.78
CA GLY A 102 27.05 -1.41 47.04
C GLY A 102 27.85 -1.58 48.33
N ASP A 103 28.13 -2.82 48.72
CA ASP A 103 29.03 -3.10 49.84
C ASP A 103 30.51 -2.90 49.46
N LEU A 104 31.40 -2.83 50.47
CA LEU A 104 32.82 -2.56 50.26
C LEU A 104 33.48 -3.58 49.32
N SER A 105 33.09 -4.84 49.37
CA SER A 105 33.62 -5.91 48.51
C SER A 105 33.25 -5.73 47.04
N ALA A 106 31.98 -5.41 46.74
CA ALA A 106 31.51 -5.17 45.38
C ALA A 106 32.12 -3.89 44.78
N ARG A 107 32.28 -2.83 45.60
CA ARG A 107 32.98 -1.59 45.18
C ARG A 107 34.44 -1.86 44.81
N LYS A 108 35.18 -2.59 45.65
CA LYS A 108 36.57 -2.98 45.40
C LYS A 108 36.72 -3.86 44.16
N TYR A 109 35.75 -4.77 43.95
CA TYR A 109 35.71 -5.61 42.76
C TYR A 109 35.55 -4.78 41.48
N ILE A 110 34.62 -3.82 41.44
CA ILE A 110 34.43 -2.92 40.28
C ILE A 110 35.65 -2.04 40.02
N GLN A 111 36.23 -1.43 41.06
CA GLN A 111 37.44 -0.63 40.90
C GLN A 111 38.57 -1.44 40.27
N SER A 112 38.64 -2.72 40.63
CA SER A 112 39.66 -3.62 40.08
C SER A 112 39.34 -4.10 38.65
N LEU A 113 38.06 -4.28 38.31
CA LEU A 113 37.61 -4.48 36.92
C LEU A 113 37.96 -3.28 36.04
N LYS A 114 37.69 -2.06 36.50
CA LYS A 114 38.06 -0.82 35.80
C LYS A 114 39.57 -0.64 35.66
N ALA A 115 40.35 -1.11 36.65
CA ALA A 115 41.80 -1.14 36.60
C ALA A 115 42.38 -2.35 35.83
N GLN A 116 41.55 -3.20 35.22
CA GLN A 116 41.94 -4.38 34.43
C GLN A 116 42.86 -5.37 35.17
N LYS A 117 42.69 -5.48 36.49
CA LYS A 117 43.44 -6.46 37.27
C LYS A 117 42.91 -7.87 37.00
N LEU A 118 43.80 -8.77 36.58
CA LEU A 118 43.48 -10.17 36.28
C LEU A 118 43.38 -11.01 37.56
N GLY A 119 42.55 -12.06 37.54
CA GLY A 119 42.51 -13.11 38.58
C GLY A 119 41.74 -12.75 39.86
N ILE A 120 40.81 -11.80 39.80
CA ILE A 120 40.05 -11.36 40.98
C ILE A 120 38.80 -12.22 41.16
N GLU A 121 38.66 -12.82 42.35
CA GLU A 121 37.46 -13.56 42.72
C GLU A 121 36.24 -12.64 42.77
N VAL A 122 35.14 -13.10 42.16
CA VAL A 122 33.86 -12.41 42.19
C VAL A 122 33.27 -12.51 43.59
N PRO A 123 33.01 -11.40 44.31
CA PRO A 123 32.38 -11.45 45.62
C PRO A 123 31.01 -12.11 45.55
N LEU A 124 30.65 -12.93 46.55
CA LEU A 124 29.34 -13.59 46.64
C LEU A 124 28.15 -12.61 46.60
N THR A 125 28.36 -11.37 47.07
CA THR A 125 27.34 -10.31 47.09
C THR A 125 27.25 -9.53 45.77
N PHE A 126 28.21 -9.70 44.85
CA PHE A 126 28.25 -8.96 43.60
C PHE A 126 27.10 -9.30 42.64
N PRO A 127 26.73 -10.58 42.40
CA PRO A 127 25.61 -10.91 41.51
C PRO A 127 24.28 -10.29 41.94
N SER A 128 23.97 -10.29 43.25
CA SER A 128 22.72 -9.72 43.77
C SER A 128 22.72 -8.19 43.69
N GLN A 129 23.85 -7.54 43.98
CA GLN A 129 24.00 -6.09 43.82
C GLN A 129 23.95 -5.64 42.36
N ARG A 130 24.55 -6.41 41.45
CA ARG A 130 24.43 -6.18 40.00
C ARG A 130 23.00 -6.27 39.54
N LYS A 131 22.26 -7.32 39.92
CA LYS A 131 20.84 -7.46 39.59
C LYS A 131 20.00 -6.29 40.11
N ARG A 132 20.31 -5.77 41.30
CA ARG A 132 19.63 -4.59 41.87
C ARG A 132 19.96 -3.32 41.08
N ALA A 133 21.22 -3.09 40.74
CA ALA A 133 21.65 -1.95 39.93
C ALA A 133 21.04 -2.01 38.51
N ASP A 134 21.03 -3.19 37.87
CA ASP A 134 20.36 -3.42 36.58
C ASP A 134 18.87 -3.04 36.65
N ALA A 135 18.16 -3.48 37.70
CA ALA A 135 16.76 -3.14 37.91
C ALA A 135 16.52 -1.63 38.09
N ILE A 136 17.44 -0.91 38.75
CA ILE A 136 17.38 0.54 38.92
C ILE A 136 17.61 1.25 37.57
N VAL A 137 18.60 0.82 36.77
CA VAL A 137 18.86 1.38 35.44
C VAL A 137 17.64 1.15 34.54
N MET A 138 17.08 -0.06 34.52
CA MET A 138 15.90 -0.40 33.74
C MET A 138 14.65 0.34 34.22
N GLY A 139 14.47 0.49 35.54
CA GLY A 139 13.38 1.26 36.13
C GLY A 139 13.43 2.73 35.72
N LYS A 140 14.64 3.33 35.70
CA LYS A 140 14.84 4.71 35.22
C LYS A 140 14.62 4.85 33.72
N LEU A 141 15.10 3.90 32.92
CA LEU A 141 14.86 3.91 31.47
C LEU A 141 13.35 3.85 31.17
N ARG A 142 12.60 3.06 31.93
CA ARG A 142 11.14 2.97 31.84
C ARG A 142 10.43 4.25 32.30
N SER A 143 10.91 4.89 33.37
CA SER A 143 10.30 6.14 33.87
C SER A 143 10.53 7.31 32.93
N ASP A 144 11.73 7.38 32.34
CA ASP A 144 12.15 8.54 31.57
C ASP A 144 11.69 8.50 30.10
N ILE A 145 11.37 7.31 29.57
CA ILE A 145 10.72 7.18 28.25
C ILE A 145 9.22 7.46 28.43
N ASP A 146 8.84 8.69 28.15
CA ASP A 146 7.46 9.16 28.12
C ASP A 146 6.80 8.88 26.76
N LYS A 147 5.53 9.26 26.64
CA LYS A 147 4.73 9.05 25.43
C LYS A 147 5.27 9.87 24.24
N ASP A 148 5.80 11.05 24.48
CA ASP A 148 6.30 11.95 23.43
C ASP A 148 7.61 11.41 22.83
N GLU A 149 8.46 10.81 23.65
CA GLU A 149 9.66 10.13 23.21
C GLU A 149 9.32 8.88 22.37
N VAL A 150 8.26 8.15 22.75
CA VAL A 150 7.77 7.01 21.95
C VAL A 150 7.25 7.48 20.59
N ILE A 151 6.45 8.53 20.53
CA ILE A 151 5.96 9.11 19.27
C ILE A 151 7.13 9.59 18.42
N THR A 152 8.10 10.28 19.02
CA THR A 152 9.29 10.78 18.33
C THR A 152 10.11 9.64 17.73
N TYR A 153 10.28 8.53 18.46
CA TYR A 153 10.95 7.34 17.96
C TYR A 153 10.20 6.71 16.78
N LEU A 154 8.89 6.51 16.90
CA LEU A 154 8.06 5.92 15.84
C LEU A 154 8.07 6.78 14.58
N ARG A 155 7.95 8.10 14.71
CA ARG A 155 8.11 9.06 13.61
C ARG A 155 9.45 8.91 12.90
N ARG A 156 10.54 8.76 13.65
CA ARG A 156 11.88 8.58 13.08
C ARG A 156 12.04 7.24 12.35
N GLN A 157 11.49 6.16 12.90
CA GLN A 157 11.51 4.86 12.24
C GLN A 157 10.76 4.90 10.91
N GLU A 158 9.60 5.56 10.91
CA GLU A 158 8.79 5.72 9.70
C GLU A 158 9.49 6.61 8.67
N LEU A 159 10.13 7.72 9.10
CA LEU A 159 10.94 8.56 8.23
C LEU A 159 12.12 7.79 7.61
N ASP A 160 12.84 6.98 8.41
CA ASP A 160 13.93 6.13 7.93
C ASP A 160 13.42 5.10 6.91
N ARG A 161 12.27 4.48 7.17
CA ARG A 161 11.61 3.53 6.27
C ARG A 161 11.29 4.17 4.92
N GLU A 162 10.66 5.34 4.92
CA GLU A 162 10.28 6.06 3.69
C GLU A 162 11.52 6.52 2.90
N ILE A 163 12.55 7.06 3.56
CA ILE A 163 13.79 7.47 2.88
C ILE A 163 14.53 6.26 2.30
N ARG A 164 14.58 5.12 3.02
CA ARG A 164 15.15 3.88 2.48
C ARG A 164 14.40 3.42 1.24
N GLN A 165 13.07 3.51 1.23
CA GLN A 165 12.27 3.15 0.07
C GLN A 165 12.57 4.07 -1.13
N ILE A 166 12.63 5.38 -0.91
CA ILE A 166 13.04 6.37 -1.93
C ILE A 166 14.45 6.05 -2.44
N SER A 167 15.38 5.69 -1.56
CA SER A 167 16.74 5.32 -1.95
C SER A 167 16.76 4.04 -2.80
N GLN A 168 15.95 3.03 -2.49
CA GLN A 168 15.84 1.82 -3.31
C GLN A 168 15.33 2.13 -4.71
N ASP A 169 14.34 3.01 -4.83
CA ASP A 169 13.81 3.45 -6.12
C ASP A 169 14.82 4.29 -6.90
N MET A 170 15.59 5.14 -6.21
CA MET A 170 16.68 5.90 -6.82
C MET A 170 17.73 4.94 -7.40
N PHE A 171 18.14 3.92 -6.65
CA PHE A 171 19.09 2.93 -7.15
C PHE A 171 18.51 2.10 -8.28
N TYR A 172 17.21 1.76 -8.24
CA TYR A 172 16.54 1.11 -9.35
C TYR A 172 16.63 1.97 -10.62
N ALA A 173 16.33 3.26 -10.53
CA ALA A 173 16.43 4.20 -11.67
C ALA A 173 17.85 4.29 -12.22
N ILE A 174 18.85 4.51 -11.35
CA ILE A 174 20.27 4.61 -11.73
C ILE A 174 20.74 3.32 -12.42
N ASN A 175 20.45 2.16 -11.83
CA ASN A 175 20.88 0.87 -12.35
C ASN A 175 20.23 0.50 -13.69
N ASN A 176 19.10 1.13 -14.04
CA ASN A 176 18.42 0.96 -15.32
C ASN A 176 18.69 2.14 -16.30
N GLY A 177 19.67 2.99 -15.97
CA GLY A 177 20.26 3.95 -16.89
C GLY A 177 19.54 5.30 -16.99
N LEU A 178 18.71 5.68 -16.02
CA LEU A 178 18.24 7.06 -15.90
C LEU A 178 19.37 7.95 -15.37
N VAL A 179 19.47 9.18 -15.88
CA VAL A 179 20.52 10.14 -15.50
C VAL A 179 19.95 11.52 -15.20
N GLY A 180 20.66 12.30 -14.37
CA GLY A 180 20.33 13.70 -14.10
C GLY A 180 18.90 13.90 -13.59
N SER A 181 18.14 14.77 -14.26
CA SER A 181 16.77 15.13 -13.88
C SER A 181 15.75 14.00 -14.07
N GLU A 182 16.04 12.99 -14.89
CA GLU A 182 15.16 11.83 -15.09
C GLU A 182 15.03 11.01 -13.80
N ILE A 183 16.09 10.94 -13.00
CA ILE A 183 16.07 10.25 -11.70
C ILE A 183 15.08 10.96 -10.77
N LEU A 184 15.11 12.30 -10.73
CA LEU A 184 14.22 13.08 -9.87
C LEU A 184 12.76 12.95 -10.31
N LYS A 185 12.49 12.98 -11.63
CA LYS A 185 11.15 12.74 -12.20
C LYS A 185 10.62 11.35 -11.85
N TYR A 186 11.45 10.32 -11.98
CA TYR A 186 11.09 8.95 -11.60
C TYR A 186 10.75 8.86 -10.11
N LEU A 187 11.59 9.45 -9.25
CA LEU A 187 11.36 9.48 -7.81
C LEU A 187 10.07 10.22 -7.44
N GLY A 188 9.76 11.33 -8.13
CA GLY A 188 8.52 12.08 -7.96
C GLY A 188 7.28 11.21 -8.20
N VAL A 189 7.21 10.57 -9.37
CA VAL A 189 6.08 9.67 -9.72
C VAL A 189 5.96 8.53 -8.72
N MET A 190 7.07 7.85 -8.38
CA MET A 190 7.03 6.73 -7.45
C MET A 190 6.61 7.15 -6.04
N TYR A 191 7.03 8.33 -5.59
CA TYR A 191 6.64 8.89 -4.30
C TYR A 191 5.14 9.21 -4.25
N ASP A 192 4.63 9.93 -5.25
CA ASP A 192 3.22 10.32 -5.34
C ASP A 192 2.31 9.09 -5.47
N LEU A 193 2.70 8.09 -6.27
CA LEU A 193 1.96 6.83 -6.36
C LEU A 193 1.93 6.10 -5.02
N ARG A 194 3.04 6.00 -4.29
CA ARG A 194 3.02 5.38 -2.94
C ARG A 194 2.14 6.12 -1.95
N PHE A 195 1.98 7.43 -2.10
CA PHE A 195 1.09 8.21 -1.25
C PHE A 195 -0.39 7.87 -1.50
N LEU A 196 -0.73 7.55 -2.75
CA LEU A 196 -2.09 7.18 -3.17
C LEU A 196 -2.40 5.68 -3.07
N GLU A 197 -1.39 4.86 -2.79
CA GLU A 197 -1.52 3.40 -2.73
C GLU A 197 -2.31 2.95 -1.49
N THR A 198 -3.35 2.15 -1.69
CA THR A 198 -4.18 1.63 -0.58
C THR A 198 -4.05 0.13 -0.35
N ALA A 199 -3.41 -0.55 -1.27
CA ALA A 199 -2.93 -1.92 -1.10
C ALA A 199 -1.72 -2.13 -1.99
N SER A 200 -0.87 -3.09 -1.62
CA SER A 200 0.33 -3.40 -2.41
C SER A 200 -0.01 -3.70 -3.86
N SER A 201 0.63 -2.96 -4.75
CA SER A 201 0.51 -3.11 -6.20
C SER A 201 0.88 -4.53 -6.64
N THR A 202 0.22 -5.01 -7.70
CA THR A 202 0.65 -6.26 -8.35
C THR A 202 1.73 -5.96 -9.37
N ASN A 203 2.68 -6.88 -9.53
CA ASN A 203 3.76 -6.80 -10.52
C ASN A 203 4.51 -5.45 -10.52
N GLU A 204 4.86 -4.96 -9.33
CA GLU A 204 5.51 -3.66 -9.10
C GLU A 204 6.75 -3.44 -10.00
N LEU A 205 7.54 -4.50 -10.25
CA LEU A 205 8.69 -4.42 -11.16
C LEU A 205 8.28 -4.05 -12.59
N LYS A 206 7.17 -4.57 -13.12
CA LYS A 206 6.66 -4.16 -14.44
C LYS A 206 6.17 -2.71 -14.42
N MET A 207 5.46 -2.29 -13.37
CA MET A 207 5.04 -0.89 -13.20
C MET A 207 6.26 0.04 -13.24
N LYS A 208 7.30 -0.25 -12.45
CA LYS A 208 8.57 0.50 -12.45
C LYS A 208 9.23 0.55 -13.82
N ARG A 209 9.21 -0.57 -14.57
CA ARG A 209 9.74 -0.62 -15.95
C ARG A 209 8.93 0.23 -16.92
N PHE A 210 7.61 0.30 -16.80
CA PHE A 210 6.79 1.15 -17.64
C PHE A 210 7.09 2.62 -17.40
N ILE A 211 7.09 3.06 -16.14
CA ILE A 211 7.45 4.44 -15.75
C ILE A 211 8.85 4.79 -16.27
N LEU A 212 9.82 3.90 -16.07
CA LEU A 212 11.19 4.11 -16.52
C LEU A 212 11.30 4.22 -18.05
N ARG A 213 10.66 3.31 -18.79
CA ARG A 213 10.64 3.36 -20.27
C ARG A 213 10.03 4.65 -20.77
N SER A 214 8.96 5.13 -20.15
CA SER A 214 8.33 6.37 -20.57
C SER A 214 9.20 7.59 -20.34
N LEU A 215 9.94 7.64 -19.24
CA LEU A 215 10.92 8.72 -19.01
C LEU A 215 12.10 8.64 -19.98
N LYS A 216 12.60 7.44 -20.27
CA LYS A 216 13.81 7.23 -21.08
C LYS A 216 13.56 7.32 -22.59
N GLU A 217 12.45 6.75 -23.04
CA GLU A 217 12.13 6.53 -24.45
C GLU A 217 11.00 7.48 -24.93
N GLY A 218 10.40 8.28 -24.03
CA GLY A 218 9.31 9.19 -24.37
C GLY A 218 8.00 8.49 -24.72
N ILE A 219 7.85 7.21 -24.36
CA ILE A 219 6.66 6.42 -24.66
C ILE A 219 5.51 6.83 -23.76
N THR A 220 4.37 7.17 -24.36
CA THR A 220 3.12 7.44 -23.63
C THR A 220 2.63 6.19 -22.90
N LEU A 221 2.32 6.31 -21.61
CA LEU A 221 1.72 5.22 -20.83
C LEU A 221 0.21 5.25 -20.93
N ASN A 222 -0.41 4.08 -21.13
CA ASN A 222 -1.84 3.97 -20.92
C ASN A 222 -2.12 3.76 -19.44
N LEU A 223 -3.03 4.56 -18.92
CA LEU A 223 -3.53 4.46 -17.56
C LEU A 223 -4.95 3.88 -17.64
N VAL A 224 -5.07 2.58 -17.36
CA VAL A 224 -6.28 1.80 -17.67
C VAL A 224 -7.14 1.59 -16.43
N HIS A 225 -8.28 2.26 -16.34
CA HIS A 225 -9.28 1.99 -15.31
C HIS A 225 -10.28 0.94 -15.80
N VAL A 226 -10.43 -0.16 -15.05
CA VAL A 226 -11.41 -1.21 -15.36
C VAL A 226 -12.75 -0.84 -14.72
N LYS A 227 -13.76 -0.59 -15.56
CA LYS A 227 -15.10 -0.21 -15.12
C LYS A 227 -16.09 -1.36 -15.30
N CYS A 228 -16.60 -1.87 -14.18
CA CYS A 228 -17.72 -2.82 -14.18
C CYS A 228 -19.05 -2.12 -14.48
N LEU A 229 -19.99 -2.88 -15.05
CA LEU A 229 -21.37 -2.45 -15.24
C LEU A 229 -22.12 -2.39 -13.89
N ARG A 230 -23.02 -1.41 -13.74
CA ARG A 230 -23.85 -1.25 -12.53
C ARG A 230 -25.25 -1.79 -12.75
N PHE A 231 -25.65 -2.73 -11.90
CA PHE A 231 -26.96 -3.35 -11.93
C PHE A 231 -27.78 -3.01 -10.68
N SER A 232 -29.08 -2.87 -10.87
CA SER A 232 -30.07 -2.83 -9.80
C SER A 232 -31.01 -4.02 -9.93
N TYR A 233 -31.53 -4.47 -8.78
CA TYR A 233 -32.42 -5.62 -8.70
C TYR A 233 -33.75 -5.25 -8.05
N PRO A 234 -34.60 -4.43 -8.70
CA PRO A 234 -35.85 -3.99 -8.10
C PRO A 234 -36.68 -5.17 -7.59
N LYS A 235 -36.92 -5.18 -6.27
CA LYS A 235 -37.65 -6.21 -5.53
C LYS A 235 -37.11 -7.65 -5.70
N GLY A 236 -35.88 -7.81 -6.21
CA GLY A 236 -35.25 -9.12 -6.41
C GLY A 236 -35.80 -9.96 -7.56
N ILE A 237 -36.65 -9.40 -8.44
CA ILE A 237 -37.35 -10.15 -9.52
C ILE A 237 -36.88 -9.70 -10.92
N SER A 238 -36.21 -8.55 -11.02
CA SER A 238 -35.81 -7.96 -12.29
C SER A 238 -34.36 -7.50 -12.27
N LEU A 239 -33.71 -7.52 -13.44
CA LEU A 239 -32.45 -6.85 -13.69
C LEU A 239 -32.71 -5.51 -14.41
N LYS A 240 -32.08 -4.44 -13.94
CA LYS A 240 -31.95 -3.17 -14.68
C LYS A 240 -30.53 -2.65 -14.62
N LEU A 241 -29.99 -2.23 -15.76
CA LEU A 241 -28.72 -1.50 -15.80
C LEU A 241 -28.96 -0.05 -15.34
N ILE A 242 -28.04 0.47 -14.52
CA ILE A 242 -28.03 1.88 -14.12
C ILE A 242 -27.26 2.63 -15.21
N THR A 243 -27.98 3.39 -16.04
CA THR A 243 -27.42 4.02 -17.25
C THR A 243 -26.85 5.42 -17.01
N HIS A 244 -27.14 6.07 -15.88
CA HIS A 244 -26.66 7.41 -15.55
C HIS A 244 -25.56 7.36 -14.47
N LEU A 245 -24.65 8.34 -14.45
CA LEU A 245 -23.49 8.31 -13.55
C LEU A 245 -23.79 8.63 -12.08
N GLY A 246 -24.80 9.45 -11.83
CA GLY A 246 -25.17 9.90 -10.49
C GLY A 246 -25.61 8.80 -9.51
N SER A 247 -25.83 9.20 -8.26
CA SER A 247 -26.36 8.30 -7.23
C SER A 247 -27.77 7.85 -7.54
N THR A 248 -28.02 6.55 -7.43
CA THR A 248 -29.33 5.93 -7.63
C THR A 248 -29.78 5.25 -6.35
N LYS A 249 -31.04 5.47 -5.94
CA LYS A 249 -31.67 4.70 -4.87
C LYS A 249 -32.21 3.40 -5.44
N ILE A 250 -31.83 2.29 -4.83
CA ILE A 250 -32.23 0.93 -5.18
C ILE A 250 -32.98 0.35 -3.99
N GLU A 251 -34.20 -0.08 -4.23
CA GLU A 251 -34.99 -0.84 -3.26
C GLU A 251 -34.64 -2.34 -3.38
N ASP A 252 -34.22 -2.95 -2.27
CA ASP A 252 -33.98 -4.38 -2.17
C ASP A 252 -35.28 -5.19 -2.09
N ARG A 253 -35.18 -6.52 -1.97
CA ARG A 253 -36.37 -7.40 -1.91
C ARG A 253 -37.18 -7.27 -0.63
N PHE A 254 -36.60 -6.71 0.43
CA PHE A 254 -37.22 -6.53 1.74
C PHE A 254 -37.72 -5.08 1.96
N GLY A 255 -37.62 -4.21 0.94
CA GLY A 255 -38.00 -2.80 1.03
C GLY A 255 -36.90 -1.90 1.61
N GLY A 256 -35.70 -2.42 1.85
CA GLY A 256 -34.53 -1.63 2.25
C GLY A 256 -34.04 -0.78 1.08
N ILE A 257 -33.62 0.46 1.36
CA ILE A 257 -33.12 1.38 0.33
C ILE A 257 -31.61 1.48 0.42
N PHE A 258 -30.93 1.05 -0.62
CA PHE A 258 -29.49 1.24 -0.84
C PHE A 258 -29.25 2.39 -1.83
N THR A 259 -28.26 3.25 -1.58
CA THR A 259 -27.91 4.33 -2.52
C THR A 259 -26.56 4.05 -3.14
N THR A 260 -26.48 4.00 -4.48
CA THR A 260 -25.21 3.84 -5.18
C THR A 260 -24.39 5.12 -5.11
N THR A 261 -23.07 4.97 -5.08
CA THR A 261 -22.12 6.09 -5.19
C THR A 261 -22.23 6.75 -6.57
N ASP A 262 -21.99 8.06 -6.61
CA ASP A 262 -21.85 8.82 -7.86
C ASP A 262 -20.52 8.48 -8.53
N GLU A 263 -20.56 8.10 -9.80
CA GLU A 263 -19.39 7.74 -10.60
C GLU A 263 -18.76 8.94 -11.31
N SER A 264 -19.36 10.12 -11.24
CA SER A 264 -18.79 11.35 -11.82
C SER A 264 -17.37 11.65 -11.31
N LYS A 265 -17.10 11.34 -10.04
CA LYS A 265 -15.80 11.50 -9.38
C LYS A 265 -14.67 10.68 -10.03
N LEU A 266 -15.00 9.61 -10.78
CA LEU A 266 -14.01 8.80 -11.49
C LEU A 266 -13.13 9.66 -12.41
N PHE A 267 -13.71 10.62 -13.12
CA PHE A 267 -12.98 11.42 -14.09
C PHE A 267 -12.06 12.46 -13.43
N GLU A 268 -12.49 13.04 -12.31
CA GLU A 268 -11.65 13.92 -11.49
C GLU A 268 -10.42 13.16 -10.98
N ASN A 269 -10.64 11.93 -10.52
CA ASN A 269 -9.60 11.03 -10.03
C ASN A 269 -8.60 10.62 -11.12
N LEU A 270 -9.09 10.27 -12.31
CA LEU A 270 -8.24 9.97 -13.46
C LEU A 270 -7.42 11.17 -13.89
N LYS A 271 -8.02 12.37 -13.89
CA LYS A 271 -7.31 13.62 -14.19
C LYS A 271 -6.21 13.89 -13.16
N HIS A 272 -6.50 13.67 -11.88
CA HIS A 272 -5.52 13.84 -10.82
C HIS A 272 -4.32 12.90 -10.97
N LEU A 273 -4.56 11.60 -11.18
CA LEU A 273 -3.50 10.64 -11.45
C LEU A 273 -2.70 11.00 -12.71
N THR A 274 -3.39 11.40 -13.78
CA THR A 274 -2.74 11.85 -15.02
C THR A 274 -1.78 13.01 -14.76
N ALA A 275 -2.20 14.00 -13.97
CA ALA A 275 -1.38 15.16 -13.62
C ALA A 275 -0.08 14.79 -12.88
N ILE A 276 -0.08 13.74 -12.05
CA ILE A 276 1.13 13.25 -11.36
C ILE A 276 2.21 12.81 -12.37
N PHE A 277 1.82 12.04 -13.38
CA PHE A 277 2.73 11.59 -14.43
C PHE A 277 3.15 12.74 -15.34
N GLU A 278 2.20 13.58 -15.77
CA GLU A 278 2.47 14.69 -16.69
C GLU A 278 3.37 15.77 -16.08
N LYS A 279 3.19 16.11 -14.80
CA LYS A 279 4.08 17.02 -14.04
C LYS A 279 5.53 16.53 -14.04
N ASN A 280 5.72 15.22 -14.09
CA ASN A 280 7.04 14.57 -14.15
C ASN A 280 7.50 14.26 -15.58
N GLY A 281 6.81 14.79 -16.60
CA GLY A 281 7.20 14.66 -18.01
C GLY A 281 6.90 13.29 -18.62
N ILE A 282 5.98 12.52 -18.04
CA ILE A 282 5.48 11.26 -18.60
C ILE A 282 4.15 11.54 -19.30
N GLY A 283 4.10 11.29 -20.61
CA GLY A 283 2.84 11.34 -21.36
C GLY A 283 1.91 10.22 -20.92
N ILE A 284 0.62 10.53 -20.73
CA ILE A 284 -0.40 9.56 -20.34
C ILE A 284 -1.55 9.56 -21.36
N THR A 285 -2.09 8.38 -21.61
CA THR A 285 -3.40 8.19 -22.25
C THR A 285 -4.34 7.55 -21.22
N PRO A 286 -5.24 8.31 -20.60
CA PRO A 286 -6.21 7.76 -19.67
C PRO A 286 -7.29 7.00 -20.44
N LEU A 287 -7.50 5.74 -20.08
CA LEU A 287 -8.44 4.82 -20.72
C LEU A 287 -9.37 4.22 -19.68
N VAL A 288 -10.67 4.35 -19.87
CA VAL A 288 -11.68 3.58 -19.15
C VAL A 288 -12.08 2.39 -20.01
N MET A 289 -11.72 1.20 -19.55
CA MET A 289 -12.12 -0.06 -20.14
C MET A 289 -13.40 -0.55 -19.47
N VAL A 290 -14.51 -0.51 -20.19
CA VAL A 290 -15.79 -1.02 -19.70
C VAL A 290 -15.85 -2.53 -19.92
N ALA A 291 -15.98 -3.30 -18.84
CA ALA A 291 -16.10 -4.75 -18.86
C ALA A 291 -17.52 -5.16 -19.31
N ASP A 292 -17.78 -5.07 -20.61
CA ASP A 292 -19.10 -5.33 -21.21
C ASP A 292 -19.52 -6.82 -21.16
N ASN A 293 -18.57 -7.71 -20.94
CA ASN A 293 -18.80 -9.13 -20.65
C ASN A 293 -19.32 -9.39 -19.22
N ASP A 294 -19.26 -8.42 -18.30
CA ASP A 294 -19.73 -8.58 -16.91
C ASP A 294 -21.19 -9.05 -16.84
N LEU A 295 -22.03 -8.62 -17.79
CA LEU A 295 -23.43 -9.03 -17.83
C LEU A 295 -23.54 -10.55 -18.02
N LEU A 296 -22.80 -11.11 -18.98
CA LEU A 296 -22.81 -12.53 -19.29
C LEU A 296 -22.12 -13.37 -18.20
N ASP A 297 -21.10 -12.82 -17.54
CA ASP A 297 -20.44 -13.51 -16.43
C ASP A 297 -21.31 -13.57 -15.17
N ASN A 298 -22.10 -12.53 -14.91
CA ASN A 298 -23.03 -12.49 -13.78
C ASN A 298 -24.36 -13.21 -14.06
N PHE A 299 -24.81 -13.26 -15.32
CA PHE A 299 -26.07 -13.87 -15.75
C PHE A 299 -25.85 -14.73 -17.01
N PRO A 300 -25.15 -15.86 -16.89
CA PRO A 300 -24.90 -16.74 -18.02
C PRO A 300 -26.22 -17.27 -18.61
N GLN A 301 -26.38 -17.15 -19.93
CA GLN A 301 -27.56 -17.60 -20.64
C GLN A 301 -27.76 -19.12 -20.42
N ASN A 302 -29.02 -19.53 -20.20
CA ASN A 302 -29.44 -20.93 -20.02
C ASN A 302 -29.02 -21.62 -18.70
N MET A 303 -28.44 -20.89 -17.75
CA MET A 303 -28.02 -21.44 -16.45
C MET A 303 -28.87 -20.94 -15.28
N ASP A 304 -29.61 -19.86 -15.49
CA ASP A 304 -30.20 -19.09 -14.41
C ASP A 304 -31.62 -18.62 -14.73
N ASP A 305 -32.61 -19.27 -14.12
CA ASP A 305 -34.02 -18.88 -14.16
C ASP A 305 -34.37 -17.78 -13.13
N ILE A 306 -33.37 -17.20 -12.43
CA ILE A 306 -33.58 -16.13 -11.44
C ILE A 306 -34.04 -14.84 -12.14
N ILE A 307 -33.50 -14.53 -13.32
CA ILE A 307 -33.79 -13.29 -14.06
C ILE A 307 -34.29 -13.60 -15.47
N PRO A 308 -35.43 -13.01 -15.91
CA PRO A 308 -35.93 -13.22 -17.26
C PRO A 308 -34.91 -12.83 -18.35
N VAL A 309 -34.78 -13.65 -19.38
CA VAL A 309 -33.90 -13.41 -20.54
C VAL A 309 -34.19 -12.06 -21.21
N SER A 310 -35.45 -11.63 -21.23
CA SER A 310 -35.85 -10.30 -21.73
C SER A 310 -35.14 -9.16 -20.99
N ASN A 311 -34.88 -9.30 -19.70
CA ASN A 311 -34.21 -8.28 -18.89
C ASN A 311 -32.71 -8.26 -19.15
N ILE A 312 -32.11 -9.44 -19.36
CA ILE A 312 -30.69 -9.57 -19.75
C ILE A 312 -30.49 -8.89 -21.12
N ASN A 313 -31.33 -9.21 -22.10
CA ASN A 313 -31.27 -8.61 -23.43
C ASN A 313 -31.46 -7.08 -23.37
N ARG A 314 -32.38 -6.59 -22.54
CA ARG A 314 -32.56 -5.16 -22.32
C ARG A 314 -31.33 -4.51 -21.68
N ALA A 315 -30.74 -5.11 -20.66
CA ALA A 315 -29.53 -4.62 -20.02
C ALA A 315 -28.34 -4.57 -20.99
N GLN A 316 -28.25 -5.53 -21.92
CA GLN A 316 -27.27 -5.50 -23.00
C GLN A 316 -27.46 -4.27 -23.90
N THR A 317 -28.69 -3.96 -24.30
CA THR A 317 -28.99 -2.76 -25.09
C THR A 317 -28.67 -1.48 -24.30
N ASP A 318 -29.07 -1.43 -23.03
CA ASP A 318 -28.84 -0.29 -22.13
C ASP A 318 -27.34 -0.04 -21.87
N THR A 319 -26.47 -1.04 -22.08
CA THR A 319 -25.01 -0.89 -21.96
C THR A 319 -24.47 0.17 -22.92
N ASN A 320 -25.04 0.27 -24.13
CA ASN A 320 -24.66 1.31 -25.09
C ASN A 320 -24.99 2.71 -24.54
N LEU A 321 -26.15 2.88 -23.91
CA LEU A 321 -26.56 4.15 -23.30
C LEU A 321 -25.62 4.55 -22.17
N TYR A 322 -25.24 3.59 -21.32
CA TYR A 322 -24.28 3.84 -20.24
C TYR A 322 -22.90 4.28 -20.78
N ILE A 323 -22.42 3.63 -21.84
CA ILE A 323 -21.14 4.00 -22.49
C ILE A 323 -21.23 5.40 -23.10
N GLU A 324 -22.34 5.76 -23.73
CA GLU A 324 -22.55 7.12 -24.25
C GLU A 324 -22.54 8.17 -23.13
N GLU A 325 -23.16 7.88 -21.99
CA GLU A 325 -23.13 8.77 -20.82
C GLU A 325 -21.72 8.94 -20.25
N LEU A 326 -20.92 7.86 -20.19
CA LEU A 326 -19.50 7.96 -19.85
C LEU A 326 -18.76 8.87 -20.83
N LYS A 327 -18.92 8.65 -22.14
CA LYS A 327 -18.26 9.44 -23.21
C LYS A 327 -18.61 10.92 -23.14
N LYS A 328 -19.86 11.27 -22.80
CA LYS A 328 -20.30 12.68 -22.64
C LYS A 328 -19.58 13.40 -21.50
N LYS A 329 -19.16 12.68 -20.46
CA LYS A 329 -18.48 13.25 -19.28
C LYS A 329 -16.95 13.17 -19.34
N SER A 330 -16.39 12.34 -20.21
CA SER A 330 -14.98 11.96 -20.21
C SER A 330 -14.08 12.84 -21.09
N SER A 331 -14.09 14.17 -20.89
CA SER A 331 -13.20 15.06 -21.67
C SER A 331 -11.73 14.66 -21.50
N GLY A 332 -11.05 14.33 -22.60
CA GLY A 332 -9.65 13.89 -22.61
C GLY A 332 -9.40 12.45 -22.13
N VAL A 333 -10.44 11.66 -21.89
CA VAL A 333 -10.35 10.26 -21.46
C VAL A 333 -10.99 9.35 -22.50
N GLU A 334 -10.25 8.33 -22.93
CA GLU A 334 -10.74 7.34 -23.89
C GLU A 334 -11.69 6.36 -23.19
N ILE A 335 -12.86 6.09 -23.78
CA ILE A 335 -13.82 5.11 -23.26
C ILE A 335 -14.02 4.02 -24.32
N LYS A 336 -13.63 2.79 -23.98
CA LYS A 336 -13.78 1.62 -24.85
C LYS A 336 -14.32 0.42 -24.11
N ARG A 337 -15.01 -0.46 -24.83
CA ARG A 337 -15.39 -1.77 -24.31
C ARG A 337 -14.17 -2.69 -24.26
N LEU A 338 -14.19 -3.66 -23.35
CA LEU A 338 -13.19 -4.72 -23.34
C LEU A 338 -13.19 -5.48 -24.67
N THR A 339 -14.37 -5.81 -25.20
CA THR A 339 -14.50 -6.48 -26.52
C THR A 339 -13.85 -5.69 -27.64
N GLU A 340 -14.14 -4.39 -27.75
CA GLU A 340 -13.53 -3.47 -28.73
C GLU A 340 -11.99 -3.47 -28.61
N ILE A 341 -11.45 -3.34 -27.39
CA ILE A 341 -9.98 -3.36 -27.16
C ILE A 341 -9.36 -4.69 -27.60
N LEU A 342 -10.01 -5.81 -27.29
CA LEU A 342 -9.52 -7.14 -27.65
C LEU A 342 -9.53 -7.37 -29.16
N GLU A 343 -10.53 -6.85 -29.86
CA GLU A 343 -10.65 -6.93 -31.32
C GLU A 343 -9.61 -6.06 -32.02
N GLU A 344 -9.48 -4.79 -31.63
CA GLU A 344 -8.49 -3.86 -32.20
C GLU A 344 -7.06 -4.38 -32.07
N LYS A 345 -6.76 -5.13 -31.00
CA LYS A 345 -5.44 -5.71 -30.74
C LYS A 345 -5.25 -7.13 -31.29
N GLY A 346 -6.28 -7.73 -31.89
CA GLY A 346 -6.23 -9.13 -32.33
C GLY A 346 -6.02 -10.14 -31.19
N LEU A 347 -6.46 -9.80 -29.97
CA LEU A 347 -6.31 -10.61 -28.76
C LEU A 347 -7.58 -11.38 -28.37
N ALA A 348 -8.71 -11.14 -29.04
CA ALA A 348 -10.00 -11.77 -28.72
C ALA A 348 -9.94 -13.31 -28.64
N ASN A 349 -9.31 -13.97 -29.62
CA ASN A 349 -9.18 -15.43 -29.62
C ASN A 349 -8.35 -15.91 -28.41
N ARG A 350 -7.19 -15.29 -28.19
CA ARG A 350 -6.30 -15.65 -27.07
C ARG A 350 -6.95 -15.42 -25.71
N TYR A 351 -7.74 -14.35 -25.57
CA TYR A 351 -8.54 -14.08 -24.38
C TYR A 351 -9.52 -15.22 -24.12
N ASN A 352 -10.28 -15.63 -25.15
CA ASN A 352 -11.27 -16.70 -25.04
C ASN A 352 -10.62 -18.06 -24.75
N ASP A 353 -9.48 -18.38 -25.37
CA ASP A 353 -8.74 -19.61 -25.12
C ASP A 353 -8.31 -19.73 -23.65
N ILE A 354 -7.76 -18.64 -23.09
CA ILE A 354 -7.36 -18.59 -21.69
C ILE A 354 -8.59 -18.69 -20.78
N ARG A 355 -9.65 -17.93 -21.07
CA ARG A 355 -10.91 -17.97 -20.30
C ARG A 355 -11.46 -19.39 -20.22
N MET A 356 -11.54 -20.09 -21.36
CA MET A 356 -12.03 -21.47 -21.41
C MET A 356 -11.13 -22.43 -20.63
N LEU A 357 -9.81 -22.28 -20.76
CA LEU A 357 -8.86 -23.11 -20.03
C LEU A 357 -8.98 -22.93 -18.51
N VAL A 358 -9.16 -21.69 -18.04
CA VAL A 358 -9.39 -21.39 -16.61
C VAL A 358 -10.73 -21.96 -16.14
N LEU A 359 -11.82 -21.81 -16.91
CA LEU A 359 -13.12 -22.39 -16.59
C LEU A 359 -13.04 -23.91 -16.40
N ILE A 360 -12.36 -24.60 -17.32
CA ILE A 360 -12.16 -26.05 -17.24
C ILE A 360 -11.35 -26.42 -15.99
N SER A 361 -10.30 -25.66 -15.68
CA SER A 361 -9.49 -25.84 -14.46
C SER A 361 -10.34 -25.73 -13.20
N LEU A 362 -11.12 -24.65 -13.07
CA LEU A 362 -11.96 -24.37 -11.90
C LEU A 362 -13.03 -25.45 -11.71
N ARG A 363 -13.71 -25.87 -12.78
CA ARG A 363 -14.73 -26.93 -12.72
C ARG A 363 -14.16 -28.30 -12.37
N ARG A 364 -12.88 -28.54 -12.66
CA ARG A 364 -12.16 -29.76 -12.29
C ARG A 364 -11.52 -29.71 -10.90
N GLY A 365 -11.55 -28.56 -10.23
CA GLY A 365 -10.82 -28.33 -8.98
C GLY A 365 -9.30 -28.32 -9.14
N ASP A 366 -8.77 -28.05 -10.34
CA ASP A 366 -7.33 -27.95 -10.58
C ASP A 366 -6.82 -26.57 -10.07
N PRO A 367 -5.92 -26.53 -9.06
CA PRO A 367 -5.45 -25.29 -8.43
C PRO A 367 -4.46 -24.49 -9.27
N ARG A 368 -4.24 -24.84 -10.54
CA ARG A 368 -3.27 -24.21 -11.46
C ARG A 368 -3.30 -22.68 -11.49
N PHE A 369 -4.49 -22.09 -11.38
CA PHE A 369 -4.67 -20.64 -11.44
C PHE A 369 -4.97 -20.01 -10.09
N ILE A 370 -5.82 -20.67 -9.29
CA ILE A 370 -6.29 -20.16 -8.00
C ILE A 370 -6.49 -21.35 -7.07
N THR A 371 -6.08 -21.20 -5.82
CA THR A 371 -6.31 -22.21 -4.78
C THR A 371 -7.80 -22.37 -4.48
N GLU A 372 -8.24 -23.60 -4.26
CA GLU A 372 -9.65 -23.94 -3.97
C GLU A 372 -10.22 -23.14 -2.78
N LYS A 373 -9.44 -22.95 -1.72
CA LYS A 373 -9.85 -22.17 -0.54
C LYS A 373 -10.39 -20.79 -0.90
N VAL A 374 -9.62 -20.04 -1.70
CA VAL A 374 -9.98 -18.68 -2.09
C VAL A 374 -11.25 -18.67 -2.95
N ILE A 375 -11.38 -19.64 -3.86
CA ILE A 375 -12.57 -19.78 -4.69
C ILE A 375 -13.80 -20.09 -3.83
N GLU A 376 -13.71 -21.02 -2.88
CA GLU A 376 -14.84 -21.37 -2.01
C GLU A 376 -15.24 -20.21 -1.08
N ASP A 377 -14.28 -19.41 -0.58
CA ASP A 377 -14.57 -18.19 0.18
C ASP A 377 -15.39 -17.19 -0.67
N MET A 378 -15.00 -16.98 -1.93
CA MET A 378 -15.74 -16.11 -2.86
C MET A 378 -17.13 -16.65 -3.21
N ILE A 379 -17.27 -17.97 -3.35
CA ILE A 379 -18.57 -18.62 -3.60
C ILE A 379 -19.50 -18.43 -2.41
N ASN A 380 -19.01 -18.62 -1.20
CA ASN A 380 -19.80 -18.44 0.03
C ASN A 380 -20.25 -16.98 0.16
N TYR A 381 -19.34 -16.03 -0.02
CA TYR A 381 -19.67 -14.61 0.02
C TYR A 381 -20.73 -14.24 -1.05
N ARG A 382 -20.55 -14.71 -2.29
CA ARG A 382 -21.50 -14.46 -3.38
C ARG A 382 -22.85 -15.09 -3.10
N PHE A 383 -22.88 -16.31 -2.56
CA PHE A 383 -24.11 -17.03 -2.24
C PHE A 383 -24.93 -16.28 -1.18
N GLU A 384 -24.31 -15.87 -0.06
CA GLU A 384 -25.02 -15.14 0.98
C GLU A 384 -25.54 -13.79 0.47
N ARG A 385 -24.73 -13.07 -0.32
CA ARG A 385 -25.14 -11.81 -0.93
C ARG A 385 -26.31 -11.99 -1.92
N ASP A 386 -26.21 -12.96 -2.82
CA ASP A 386 -27.24 -13.21 -3.83
C ASP A 386 -28.53 -13.74 -3.19
N LYS A 387 -28.45 -14.52 -2.09
CA LYS A 387 -29.60 -14.97 -1.30
C LYS A 387 -30.36 -13.83 -0.62
N ALA A 388 -29.67 -12.74 -0.28
CA ALA A 388 -30.32 -11.52 0.21
C ALA A 388 -31.05 -10.74 -0.90
N LEU A 389 -30.62 -10.90 -2.15
CA LEU A 389 -31.15 -10.14 -3.29
C LEU A 389 -32.24 -10.89 -4.06
N PHE A 390 -32.15 -12.22 -4.16
CA PHE A 390 -33.00 -13.04 -5.02
C PHE A 390 -33.58 -14.22 -4.25
N GLU A 391 -34.75 -14.69 -4.67
CA GLU A 391 -35.48 -15.77 -3.97
C GLU A 391 -34.97 -17.17 -4.33
N LYS A 392 -34.56 -17.41 -5.58
CA LYS A 392 -34.25 -18.74 -6.13
C LYS A 392 -32.75 -19.03 -6.29
N VAL A 393 -31.88 -18.37 -5.51
CA VAL A 393 -30.42 -18.57 -5.61
C VAL A 393 -30.02 -19.89 -4.96
N THR A 394 -29.23 -20.67 -5.69
CA THR A 394 -28.54 -21.85 -5.16
C THR A 394 -27.04 -21.63 -5.14
N ARG A 395 -26.34 -22.36 -4.26
CA ARG A 395 -24.86 -22.34 -4.20
C ARG A 395 -24.23 -22.79 -5.53
N VAL A 396 -24.90 -23.67 -6.28
CA VAL A 396 -24.44 -24.11 -7.62
C VAL A 396 -24.44 -22.95 -8.61
N ILE A 397 -25.49 -22.13 -8.63
CA ILE A 397 -25.57 -20.92 -9.47
C ILE A 397 -24.48 -19.92 -9.06
N SER A 398 -24.33 -19.66 -7.75
CA SER A 398 -23.28 -18.76 -7.26
C SER A 398 -21.88 -19.25 -7.61
N ARG A 399 -21.63 -20.56 -7.55
CA ARG A 399 -20.37 -21.19 -7.99
C ARG A 399 -20.07 -20.93 -9.45
N GLU A 400 -21.03 -21.22 -10.32
CA GLU A 400 -20.82 -21.03 -11.76
C GLU A 400 -20.58 -19.57 -12.13
N ARG A 401 -21.33 -18.62 -11.53
CA ARG A 401 -21.10 -17.17 -11.72
C ARG A 401 -19.69 -16.75 -11.27
N ILE A 402 -19.21 -17.28 -10.13
CA ILE A 402 -17.84 -17.03 -9.68
C ILE A 402 -16.82 -17.62 -10.66
N TYR A 403 -17.04 -18.82 -11.19
CA TYR A 403 -16.15 -19.41 -12.18
C TYR A 403 -16.06 -18.56 -13.45
N GLN A 404 -17.20 -18.10 -13.99
CA GLN A 404 -17.25 -17.21 -15.15
C GLN A 404 -16.48 -15.92 -14.90
N LYS A 405 -16.78 -15.23 -13.79
CA LYS A 405 -16.10 -13.99 -13.42
C LYS A 405 -14.59 -14.19 -13.26
N MET A 406 -14.15 -15.23 -12.55
CA MET A 406 -12.72 -15.48 -12.33
C MET A 406 -11.98 -15.84 -13.61
N ALA A 407 -12.62 -16.62 -14.49
CA ALA A 407 -12.04 -16.93 -15.79
C ALA A 407 -11.85 -15.69 -16.65
N SER A 408 -12.84 -14.81 -16.71
CA SER A 408 -12.74 -13.53 -17.42
C SER A 408 -11.67 -12.61 -16.84
N VAL A 409 -11.60 -12.51 -15.51
CA VAL A 409 -10.59 -11.69 -14.80
C VAL A 409 -9.17 -12.21 -15.04
N ILE A 410 -8.95 -13.54 -14.99
CA ILE A 410 -7.64 -14.12 -15.29
C ILE A 410 -7.28 -13.96 -16.77
N ALA A 411 -8.25 -14.07 -17.66
CA ALA A 411 -8.03 -13.92 -19.10
C ALA A 411 -7.56 -12.52 -19.50
N LEU A 412 -7.83 -11.48 -18.70
CA LEU A 412 -7.29 -10.14 -18.91
C LEU A 412 -5.75 -10.10 -18.97
N GLN A 413 -5.04 -11.13 -18.48
CA GLN A 413 -3.58 -11.24 -18.59
C GLN A 413 -3.04 -11.08 -20.01
N VAL A 414 -3.87 -11.28 -21.05
CA VAL A 414 -3.49 -10.97 -22.45
C VAL A 414 -3.12 -9.50 -22.66
N LEU A 415 -3.63 -8.60 -21.81
CA LEU A 415 -3.39 -7.16 -21.82
C LEU A 415 -2.20 -6.74 -20.93
N GLU A 416 -1.36 -7.67 -20.45
CA GLU A 416 -0.26 -7.37 -19.50
C GLU A 416 0.78 -6.35 -20.00
N LYS A 417 0.79 -6.06 -21.30
CA LYS A 417 1.71 -5.11 -21.95
C LYS A 417 1.07 -3.74 -22.19
N ASP A 418 -0.22 -3.59 -21.89
CA ASP A 418 -1.02 -2.50 -22.40
C ASP A 418 -0.99 -1.24 -21.55
N GLY A 419 -0.48 -1.31 -20.32
CA GLY A 419 -0.35 -0.14 -19.47
C GLY A 419 -0.35 -0.47 -17.99
N LEU A 420 -0.52 0.59 -17.19
CA LEU A 420 -0.72 0.50 -15.75
C LEU A 420 -2.22 0.45 -15.47
N PHE A 421 -2.69 -0.60 -14.80
CA PHE A 421 -4.11 -0.77 -14.51
C PHE A 421 -4.44 -0.15 -13.15
N LEU A 422 -5.54 0.60 -13.10
CA LEU A 422 -6.03 1.27 -11.90
C LEU A 422 -7.26 0.57 -11.35
N VAL A 423 -7.23 0.22 -10.07
CA VAL A 423 -8.36 -0.35 -9.35
C VAL A 423 -8.65 0.48 -8.11
N THR A 424 -9.88 1.03 -8.03
CA THR A 424 -10.27 2.00 -7.01
C THR A 424 -10.80 1.39 -5.70
N ASN A 425 -11.10 0.09 -5.70
CA ASN A 425 -11.66 -0.61 -4.54
C ASN A 425 -10.73 -1.76 -4.15
N SER A 426 -10.14 -1.67 -2.96
CA SER A 426 -9.31 -2.73 -2.41
C SER A 426 -10.16 -3.75 -1.62
N HIS A 427 -10.23 -4.99 -2.10
CA HIS A 427 -10.80 -6.12 -1.35
C HIS A 427 -9.70 -7.00 -0.71
N GLY A 428 -8.61 -6.39 -0.23
CA GLY A 428 -7.54 -7.11 0.48
C GLY A 428 -6.74 -8.08 -0.42
N ASN A 429 -6.49 -9.30 0.06
CA ASN A 429 -5.68 -10.28 -0.69
C ASN A 429 -6.34 -10.78 -2.00
N GLU A 430 -7.66 -10.59 -2.17
CA GLU A 430 -8.37 -10.94 -3.41
C GLU A 430 -7.90 -10.09 -4.61
N ASN A 431 -7.41 -8.88 -4.33
CA ASN A 431 -6.84 -7.97 -5.32
C ASN A 431 -5.63 -8.56 -6.07
N LYS A 432 -4.87 -9.47 -5.43
CA LYS A 432 -3.70 -10.13 -6.04
C LYS A 432 -4.08 -11.13 -7.13
N LEU A 433 -5.37 -11.52 -7.21
CA LEU A 433 -5.87 -12.50 -8.16
C LEU A 433 -6.24 -11.88 -9.51
N VAL A 434 -6.37 -10.55 -9.57
CA VAL A 434 -6.73 -9.85 -10.80
C VAL A 434 -5.64 -10.14 -11.85
N ALA A 435 -6.04 -10.75 -12.97
CA ALA A 435 -5.17 -11.25 -14.04
C ALA A 435 -4.04 -12.20 -13.60
N GLY A 436 -4.23 -12.95 -12.50
CA GLY A 436 -3.24 -13.92 -12.01
C GLY A 436 -1.89 -13.28 -11.67
N GLY A 437 -1.88 -12.00 -11.27
CA GLY A 437 -0.67 -11.25 -10.92
C GLY A 437 0.21 -10.83 -12.10
N LYS A 438 -0.22 -11.03 -13.34
CA LYS A 438 0.59 -10.71 -14.53
C LYS A 438 0.49 -9.26 -14.98
N ILE A 439 -0.67 -8.63 -14.79
CA ILE A 439 -0.87 -7.20 -15.10
C ILE A 439 -0.30 -6.37 -13.94
N PRO A 440 0.39 -5.25 -14.21
CA PRO A 440 0.71 -4.30 -13.16
C PRO A 440 -0.54 -3.51 -12.77
N ILE A 441 -1.05 -3.78 -11.56
CA ILE A 441 -2.23 -3.11 -11.02
C ILE A 441 -1.81 -2.26 -9.83
N PHE A 442 -2.21 -1.00 -9.89
CA PHE A 442 -2.08 -0.03 -8.83
C PHE A 442 -3.43 0.14 -8.13
N PHE A 443 -3.46 -0.15 -6.83
CA PHE A 443 -4.67 -0.03 -5.99
C PHE A 443 -4.67 1.30 -5.28
N THR A 444 -5.74 2.06 -5.46
CA THR A 444 -5.85 3.42 -4.95
C THR A 444 -7.27 3.66 -4.44
N ASP A 445 -7.44 4.39 -3.35
CA ASP A 445 -8.76 4.76 -2.84
C ASP A 445 -8.96 6.24 -3.12
N LEU A 446 -9.55 6.51 -4.28
CA LEU A 446 -9.82 7.88 -4.71
C LEU A 446 -11.26 8.29 -4.40
N CYS A 447 -11.97 7.54 -3.53
CA CYS A 447 -13.33 7.89 -3.11
C CYS A 447 -13.36 8.90 -1.96
N GLU A 448 -12.27 9.08 -1.23
CA GLU A 448 -12.16 10.05 -0.14
C GLU A 448 -11.31 11.24 -0.58
N GLU A 449 -11.81 12.46 -0.33
CA GLU A 449 -11.06 13.71 -0.47
C GLU A 449 -9.84 13.68 0.46
N LYS A 450 -8.75 13.05 0.05
CA LYS A 450 -7.44 13.47 0.52
C LYS A 450 -7.02 14.61 -0.38
N LYS A 451 -7.07 15.81 0.18
CA LYS A 451 -6.50 17.03 -0.38
C LYS A 451 -5.11 16.71 -0.92
N VAL A 452 -5.01 16.51 -2.22
CA VAL A 452 -3.72 16.58 -2.89
C VAL A 452 -3.52 18.07 -3.11
N PHE A 453 -2.56 18.61 -2.37
CA PHE A 453 -2.31 20.02 -2.32
C PHE A 453 -1.85 20.51 -3.70
N GLU A 454 -2.73 21.23 -4.36
CA GLU A 454 -2.35 22.27 -5.30
C GLU A 454 -1.49 23.28 -4.53
N ASN A 455 -0.20 23.33 -4.81
CA ASN A 455 0.65 24.53 -4.75
C ASN A 455 2.06 24.15 -5.19
N VAL A 456 2.49 24.66 -6.34
CA VAL A 456 3.55 25.68 -6.46
C VAL A 456 3.45 26.17 -7.91
N GLU A 457 2.84 27.34 -8.10
CA GLU A 457 3.11 28.16 -9.30
C GLU A 457 4.60 28.51 -9.30
N LEU A 458 5.23 28.38 -10.47
CA LEU A 458 6.65 28.67 -10.73
C LEU A 458 7.04 30.12 -10.45
#